data_AF-A0A958JBN0-F1
#
_entry.id   AF-A0A958JBN0-F1
#
_cell.length_a   1.000
_cell.length_b   1.000
_cell.length_c   1.000
_cell.angle_alpha   90.00
_cell.angle_beta   90.00
_cell.angle_gamma   90.00
#
_symmetry.space_group_name_H-M   'P 1'
#
loop_
_entity.id
_entity.type
_entity.pdbx_description
1 polymer ?
#
loop_
_entity_poly.entity_id
_entity_poly.type
_entity_poly.pdbx_seq_one_letter_code
_entity_poly.pdbx_strand_id
1 'polypeptide(L)' 'SSSSLENKMKYDKKLVWLKNRHKKLDEEINLFRTKNYLTPDDEITIQEMKKEKLICKDKIHKLAANA' A
#
# COMPACT_ATOMS: atom_id res chain seq x y z
N SER A 1 18.13 11.69 -24.48
CA SER A 1 16.66 11.56 -24.34
C SER A 1 16.18 10.24 -23.74
N SER A 2 17.02 9.19 -23.65
CA SER A 2 16.63 7.88 -23.09
C SER A 2 16.37 7.88 -21.58
N SER A 3 17.11 8.69 -20.81
CA SER A 3 17.01 8.71 -19.33
C SER A 3 15.67 9.21 -18.79
N SER A 4 14.98 10.10 -19.52
CA SER A 4 13.68 10.66 -19.08
C SER A 4 12.54 9.65 -19.22
N LEU A 5 12.54 8.87 -20.31
CA LEU A 5 11.57 7.78 -20.54
C LEU A 5 11.75 6.64 -19.54
N GLU A 6 12.99 6.24 -19.26
CA GLU A 6 13.30 5.21 -18.26
C GLU A 6 12.86 5.62 -16.85
N ASN A 7 13.04 6.89 -16.48
CA ASN A 7 12.59 7.41 -15.20
C ASN A 7 11.07 7.43 -15.06
N LYS A 8 10.34 7.81 -16.13
CA LYS A 8 8.87 7.76 -16.15
C LYS A 8 8.34 6.34 -16.02
N MET A 9 8.92 5.38 -16.74
CA MET A 9 8.52 3.97 -16.62
C MET A 9 8.78 3.39 -15.22
N LYS A 10 9.90 3.76 -14.59
CA LYS A 10 10.18 3.36 -13.19
C LYS A 10 9.19 3.97 -12.21
N TYR A 11 8.82 5.23 -12.41
CA TYR A 11 7.80 5.91 -11.62
C TYR A 11 6.45 5.20 -11.74
N ASP A 12 6.00 4.91 -12.96
CA ASP A 12 4.70 4.26 -13.20
C ASP A 12 4.64 2.87 -12.56
N LYS A 13 5.70 2.07 -12.72
CA LYS A 13 5.81 0.76 -12.08
C LYS A 13 5.73 0.85 -10.55
N LYS A 14 6.41 1.83 -9.94
CA LYS A 14 6.38 2.04 -8.49
C LYS A 14 5.00 2.47 -8.00
N LEU A 15 4.33 3.35 -8.74
CA LEU A 15 2.98 3.82 -8.43
C LEU A 15 1.97 2.67 -8.50
N VAL A 16 2.02 1.85 -9.54
CA VAL A 16 1.17 0.65 -9.69
C VAL A 16 1.42 -0.32 -8.53
N TRP A 17 2.69 -0.58 -8.19
CA TRP A 17 3.03 -1.46 -7.08
C TRP A 17 2.46 -0.95 -5.74
N LEU A 18 2.61 0.34 -5.44
CA LEU A 18 2.08 0.93 -4.21
C LEU A 18 0.55 0.87 -4.14
N LYS A 19 -0.14 1.14 -5.26
CA LYS A 19 -1.61 1.04 -5.35
C LYS A 19 -2.07 -0.40 -5.09
N ASN A 20 -1.40 -1.38 -5.72
CA ASN A 20 -1.72 -2.78 -5.51
C ASN A 20 -1.46 -3.22 -4.07
N ARG A 21 -0.34 -2.80 -3.45
CA ARG A 21 -0.06 -3.11 -2.04
C ARG A 21 -1.09 -2.48 -1.10
N HIS A 22 -1.44 -1.21 -1.31
CA HIS A 22 -2.48 -0.55 -0.52
C HIS A 22 -3.83 -1.26 -0.61
N LYS A 23 -4.22 -1.69 -1.82
CA LYS A 23 -5.45 -2.47 -2.03
C LYS A 23 -5.38 -3.82 -1.30
N LYS A 24 -4.29 -4.57 -1.44
CA LYS A 24 -4.09 -5.86 -0.77
C LYS A 24 -4.18 -5.74 0.75
N LEU A 25 -3.53 -4.73 1.32
CA LEU A 25 -3.59 -4.48 2.76
C LEU A 25 -5.02 -4.20 3.24
N ASP A 26 -5.83 -3.50 2.44
CA ASP A 26 -7.24 -3.28 2.76
C ASP A 26 -8.05 -4.59 2.73
N GLU A 27 -7.83 -5.43 1.72
CA GLU A 27 -8.44 -6.75 1.60
C GLU A 27 -8.05 -7.64 2.78
N GLU A 28 -6.75 -7.71 3.12
CA GLU A 28 -6.22 -8.48 4.25
C GLU A 28 -6.84 -8.01 5.58
N ILE A 29 -6.90 -6.70 5.84
CA ILE A 29 -7.55 -6.15 7.04
C ILE A 29 -9.04 -6.49 7.09
N ASN A 30 -9.74 -6.46 5.95
CA ASN A 30 -11.16 -6.80 5.89
C ASN A 30 -11.41 -8.29 6.14
N LEU A 31 -10.51 -9.18 5.75
CA LEU A 31 -10.59 -10.61 6.10
C LEU A 31 -10.50 -10.85 7.60
N PHE A 32 -9.72 -10.06 8.34
CA PHE A 32 -9.74 -10.15 9.80
C PHE A 32 -11.09 -9.72 10.39
N ARG A 33 -11.78 -8.73 9.78
CA ARG A 33 -13.10 -8.28 10.25
C ARG A 33 -14.20 -9.33 10.09
N THR A 34 -14.01 -10.31 9.21
CA THR A 34 -14.96 -11.43 9.06
C THR A 34 -14.76 -12.52 10.10
N LYS A 35 -13.68 -12.47 10.89
CA LYS A 35 -13.47 -13.42 11.99
C LYS A 35 -14.42 -13.07 13.15
N ASN A 36 -15.04 -14.09 13.74
CA ASN A 36 -15.90 -13.94 14.92
C ASN A 36 -15.14 -13.54 16.19
N TYR A 37 -13.82 -13.82 16.22
CA TYR A 37 -12.94 -13.49 17.32
C TYR A 37 -11.55 -13.17 16.79
N LEU A 38 -10.88 -12.19 17.39
CA LEU A 38 -9.50 -11.82 17.09
C LEU A 38 -8.62 -12.18 18.28
N THR A 39 -7.50 -12.83 18.01
CA THR A 39 -6.45 -13.01 19.02
C THR A 39 -5.67 -11.70 19.21
N PRO A 40 -4.95 -11.53 20.33
CA PRO A 40 -4.04 -10.39 20.50
C PRO A 40 -3.03 -10.25 19.35
N ASP A 41 -2.52 -11.37 18.84
CA ASP A 41 -1.61 -11.38 17.68
C ASP A 41 -2.28 -10.92 16.39
N ASP A 42 -3.55 -11.29 16.18
CA ASP A 42 -4.35 -10.79 15.05
C ASP A 42 -4.51 -9.27 15.16
N GLU A 43 -4.77 -8.74 16.36
CA GLU A 43 -4.90 -7.30 16.57
C GLU A 43 -3.60 -6.56 16.28
N ILE A 44 -2.45 -7.08 16.75
CA ILE A 44 -1.13 -6.52 16.45
C ILE A 44 -0.91 -6.51 14.94
N THR A 45 -1.16 -7.63 14.27
CA THR A 45 -1.01 -7.77 12.82
C THR A 45 -1.87 -6.75 12.07
N ILE A 46 -3.13 -6.57 12.47
CA ILE A 46 -4.04 -5.57 11.87
C ILE A 46 -3.49 -4.16 12.06
N GLN A 47 -2.92 -3.83 13.23
CA GLN A 47 -2.32 -2.50 13.47
C GLN A 47 -1.10 -2.26 12.59
N GLU A 48 -0.24 -3.26 12.42
CA GLU A 48 0.91 -3.17 11.53
C GLU A 48 0.48 -3.00 10.07
N MET A 49 -0.52 -3.77 9.61
CA MET A 49 -1.10 -3.63 8.27
C MET A 49 -1.72 -2.25 8.04
N LYS A 50 -2.43 -1.69 9.03
CA LYS A 50 -2.98 -0.32 8.95
C LYS A 50 -1.87 0.72 8.82
N LYS A 51 -0.79 0.57 9.59
CA LYS A 51 0.38 1.46 9.50
C LYS A 51 1.05 1.38 8.13
N GLU A 52 1.24 0.17 7.60
CA GLU A 52 1.80 -0.02 6.26
C GLU A 52 0.87 0.58 5.18
N LYS A 53 -0.45 0.43 5.32
CA LYS A 53 -1.43 1.00 4.40
C LYS A 53 -1.35 2.53 4.38
N LEU A 54 -1.22 3.17 5.54
CA LEU A 54 -1.02 4.63 5.63
C LEU A 54 0.27 5.06 4.92
N ILE A 55 1.38 4.34 5.14
CA ILE A 55 2.65 4.61 4.47
C ILE A 55 2.52 4.48 2.94
N CYS A 56 1.79 3.47 2.46
CA CYS A 56 1.54 3.31 1.03
C CYS A 56 0.72 4.48 0.47
N LYS A 57 -0.34 4.90 1.16
CA LYS A 57 -1.16 6.06 0.79
C LYS A 57 -0.32 7.34 0.69
N ASP A 58 0.52 7.61 1.69
CA ASP A 58 1.40 8.78 1.68
C ASP A 58 2.40 8.75 0.53
N LYS A 59 2.97 7.58 0.23
CA LYS A 59 3.88 7.40 -0.92
C LYS A 59 3.14 7.61 -2.24
N ILE A 60 1.90 7.12 -2.38
CA ILE A 60 1.07 7.35 -3.57
C ILE A 60 0.79 8.84 -3.75
N HIS A 61 0.38 9.53 -2.68
CA HIS A 61 0.10 10.96 -2.72
C HIS A 61 1.35 11.78 -3.09
N LYS A 62 2.49 11.46 -2.47
CA LYS A 62 3.78 12.11 -2.78
C LYS A 62 4.19 11.87 -4.22
N LEU A 63 4.03 10.65 -4.74
CA LEU A 63 4.35 10.37 -6.13
C LEU A 63 3.40 11.13 -7.05
N ALA A 64 2.09 11.08 -6.81
CA ALA A 64 1.08 11.73 -7.65
C ALA A 64 1.20 13.26 -7.67
N ALA A 65 1.64 13.87 -6.57
CA ALA A 65 1.89 15.31 -6.50
C ALA A 65 3.19 15.76 -7.20
N ASN A 66 4.12 14.84 -7.48
CA ASN A 66 5.40 15.10 -8.14
C ASN A 66 5.45 14.61 -9.60
N ALA A 67 4.32 14.14 -10.15
CA ALA A 67 4.17 13.78 -11.57
C ALA A 67 3.53 14.92 -12.35
#